data_AF-A0A6I2TZP0-F1
#
_entry.id   AF-A0A6I2TZP0-F1
#
_cell.length_a   1.000
_cell.length_b   1.000
_cell.length_c   1.000
_cell.angle_alpha   90.00
_cell.angle_beta   90.00
_cell.angle_gamma   90.00
#
_symmetry.space_group_name_H-M   'P 1'
#
loop_
_entity.id
_entity.type
_entity.pdbx_description
1 polymer ?
#
loop_
_entity_poly.entity_id
_entity_poly.type
_entity_poly.pdbx_seq_one_letter_code
_entity_poly.pdbx_strand_id
1 'polypeptide(L)'
;MDYDKQPINVDEQVALLQNRGLVIEDIATAKLQLRNISYFRIASYLRYMEEDRQFHHYKLGSTFEQAIDLYLFDPQIRNHPQKMI
;
A
#
# COMPACT_ATOMS: atom_id res chain seq x y z
N MET A 1 -21.76 19.21 3.51
CA MET A 1 -20.57 18.54 4.10
C MET A 1 -20.63 17.15 3.54
N ASP A 2 -19.98 16.97 2.40
CA ASP A 2 -20.16 15.81 1.55
C ASP A 2 -18.79 15.20 1.38
N TYR A 3 -18.49 14.24 2.25
CA TYR A 3 -17.30 13.41 2.11
C TYR A 3 -17.59 12.35 1.04
N ASP A 4 -17.76 12.78 -0.21
CA ASP A 4 -17.84 11.94 -1.41
C ASP A 4 -16.43 11.45 -1.78
N LYS A 5 -15.69 10.91 -0.81
CA LYS A 5 -14.43 10.22 -1.09
C LYS A 5 -14.81 8.84 -1.62
N GLN A 6 -15.11 8.79 -2.92
CA GLN A 6 -15.19 7.52 -3.62
C GLN A 6 -13.91 6.72 -3.34
N PRO A 7 -14.01 5.42 -3.07
CA PRO A 7 -12.84 4.59 -2.86
C PRO A 7 -11.94 4.72 -4.10
N ILE A 8 -10.72 5.22 -3.90
CA ILE A 8 -9.75 5.35 -4.98
C ILE A 8 -9.54 3.98 -5.62
N ASN A 9 -9.69 3.91 -6.94
CA ASN A 9 -9.54 2.66 -7.67
C ASN A 9 -8.06 2.20 -7.65
N VAL A 10 -7.80 0.98 -8.10
CA VAL A 10 -6.46 0.39 -8.00
C VAL A 10 -5.43 1.16 -8.85
N ASP A 11 -5.83 1.74 -9.97
CA ASP A 11 -4.97 2.61 -10.78
C ASP A 11 -4.59 3.89 -10.03
N GLU A 12 -5.57 4.51 -9.36
CA GLU A 12 -5.35 5.70 -8.54
C GLU A 12 -4.49 5.41 -7.30
N GLN A 13 -4.62 4.23 -6.71
CA GLN A 13 -3.76 3.79 -5.61
C GLN A 13 -2.30 3.70 -6.06
N VAL A 14 -2.03 3.07 -7.21
CA VAL A 14 -0.67 2.98 -7.76
C VAL A 14 -0.12 4.37 -8.07
N ALA A 15 -0.91 5.22 -8.74
CA ALA A 15 -0.51 6.57 -9.07
C ALA A 15 -0.20 7.41 -7.81
N LEU A 16 -1.02 7.28 -6.76
CA LEU A 16 -0.79 7.94 -5.47
C LEU A 16 0.54 7.51 -4.84
N LEU A 17 0.82 6.21 -4.84
CA LEU A 17 2.05 5.66 -4.26
C LEU A 17 3.29 6.14 -5.02
N GLN A 18 3.25 6.13 -6.36
CA GLN A 18 4.34 6.65 -7.20
C GLN A 18 4.54 8.15 -7.01
N ASN A 19 3.45 8.93 -6.93
CA ASN A 19 3.52 10.37 -6.70
C ASN A 19 4.13 10.72 -5.34
N ARG A 20 4.01 9.83 -4.35
CA ARG A 20 4.65 9.95 -3.02
C ARG A 20 6.09 9.45 -2.97
N GLY A 21 6.65 9.04 -4.11
CA GLY A 21 8.03 8.59 -4.22
C GLY A 21 8.24 7.09 -3.99
N LEU A 22 7.16 6.28 -3.98
CA LEU A 22 7.32 4.82 -3.93
C LEU A 22 7.75 4.31 -5.30
N VAL A 23 8.82 3.52 -5.33
CA VAL A 23 9.25 2.83 -6.53
C VAL A 23 8.33 1.62 -6.75
N ILE A 24 7.74 1.54 -7.95
CA ILE A 24 6.91 0.41 -8.38
C ILE A 24 7.48 -0.03 -9.72
N GLU A 25 8.22 -1.13 -9.73
CA GLU A 25 8.90 -1.61 -10.94
C GLU A 25 7.92 -2.31 -11.89
N ASP A 26 7.07 -3.19 -11.35
CA ASP A 26 6.01 -3.87 -12.09
C ASP A 26 4.62 -3.40 -11.65
N ILE A 27 4.10 -2.41 -12.39
CA ILE A 27 2.76 -1.86 -12.17
C ILE A 27 1.67 -2.93 -12.27
N ALA A 28 1.78 -3.89 -13.21
CA ALA A 28 0.75 -4.90 -13.39
C ALA A 28 0.68 -5.84 -12.19
N THR A 29 1.84 -6.27 -11.69
CA THR A 29 1.95 -7.07 -10.47
C THR A 29 1.47 -6.28 -9.24
N ALA A 30 1.86 -5.02 -9.10
CA ALA A 30 1.41 -4.19 -7.98
C ALA A 30 -0.11 -4.04 -7.92
N LYS A 31 -0.77 -3.81 -9.08
CA LYS A 31 -2.24 -3.76 -9.16
C LYS A 31 -2.87 -5.09 -8.77
N LEU A 32 -2.32 -6.22 -9.23
CA LEU A 32 -2.82 -7.54 -8.86
C LEU A 32 -2.72 -7.79 -7.34
N GLN A 33 -1.59 -7.42 -6.73
CA GLN A 33 -1.38 -7.54 -5.29
C GLN A 33 -2.33 -6.64 -4.49
N LEU A 34 -2.52 -5.38 -4.91
CA LEU A 34 -3.48 -4.46 -4.29
C LEU A 34 -4.92 -4.98 -4.35
N ARG A 35 -5.31 -5.64 -5.45
CA ARG A 35 -6.63 -6.29 -5.58
C ARG A 35 -6.78 -7.50 -4.64
N ASN A 36 -5.71 -8.27 -4.44
CA ASN A 36 -5.76 -9.50 -3.66
C ASN A 36 -5.62 -9.26 -2.15
N ILE A 37 -4.76 -8.33 -1.74
CA ILE A 37 -4.39 -8.08 -0.33
C ILE A 37 -5.19 -6.91 0.27
N SER A 38 -5.72 -6.01 -0.56
CA SER A 38 -6.25 -4.69 -0.21
C SER A 38 -5.16 -3.67 0.15
N TYR A 39 -5.29 -2.47 -0.42
CA TYR A 39 -4.45 -1.31 -0.11
C TYR A 39 -4.35 -1.03 1.38
N PHE A 40 -5.46 -1.14 2.13
CA PHE A 40 -5.46 -0.82 3.56
C PHE A 40 -4.49 -1.69 4.37
N ARG A 41 -4.35 -2.98 4.01
CA ARG A 41 -3.42 -3.87 4.69
C ARG A 41 -1.98 -3.50 4.38
N ILE A 42 -1.67 -3.24 3.11
CA ILE A 42 -0.33 -2.87 2.67
C ILE A 42 0.08 -1.48 3.20
N ALA A 43 -0.88 -0.55 3.31
CA ALA A 43 -0.67 0.82 3.80
C ALA A 43 -0.05 0.87 5.20
N SER A 44 -0.39 -0.08 6.08
CA SER A 44 0.23 -0.20 7.41
C SER A 44 1.73 -0.46 7.34
N TYR A 45 2.18 -1.23 6.34
CA TYR A 45 3.60 -1.56 6.14
C TYR A 45 4.34 -0.46 5.40
N LEU A 46 3.69 0.18 4.43
CA LEU A 46 4.21 1.37 3.75
C LEU A 46 4.55 2.50 4.74
N ARG A 47 3.86 2.59 5.88
CA ARG A 47 4.11 3.60 6.90
C ARG A 47 5.51 3.52 7.53
N TYR A 48 6.14 2.35 7.56
CA TYR A 48 7.53 2.21 8.05
C TYR A 48 8.56 2.79 7.08
N MET A 49 8.15 2.95 5.82
CA MET A 49 8.96 3.40 4.71
C MET A 49 8.79 4.91 4.45
N GLU A 50 7.84 5.57 5.12
CA GLU A 50 7.68 7.03 5.08
C GLU A 50 8.91 7.71 5.70
N GLU A 51 9.44 8.70 5.00
CA GLU A 51 10.44 9.65 5.49
C GLU A 51 9.75 10.76 6.27
N ASP A 52 8.63 11.26 5.74
CA ASP A 52 7.83 12.33 6.33
C ASP A 52 6.39 11.84 6.57
N ARG A 53 5.99 11.80 7.84
CA ARG A 53 4.65 11.33 8.27
C ARG A 53 3.54 12.36 8.06
N GLN A 54 3.90 13.62 7.82
CA GLN A 54 2.95 14.71 7.54
C GLN A 54 2.59 14.73 6.05
N PHE A 55 3.57 14.53 5.17
CA PHE A 55 3.36 14.54 3.72
C PHE A 55 3.23 13.14 3.09
N HIS A 56 3.47 12.07 3.86
CA HIS A 56 3.44 10.68 3.41
C HIS A 56 4.43 10.38 2.28
N HIS A 57 5.56 11.10 2.24
CA HIS A 57 6.62 10.83 1.29
C HIS A 57 7.43 9.62 1.74
N TYR A 58 7.74 8.74 0.80
CA TYR A 58 8.56 7.57 1.06
C TYR A 58 10.06 7.91 1.00
N LYS A 59 10.87 7.20 1.79
CA LYS A 59 12.33 7.30 1.74
C LYS A 59 12.82 6.92 0.35
N LEU A 60 13.91 7.54 -0.10
CA LEU A 60 14.53 7.22 -1.37
C LEU A 60 14.82 5.70 -1.50
N GLY A 61 14.40 5.10 -2.61
CA GLY A 61 14.59 3.65 -2.86
C GLY A 61 13.58 2.74 -2.16
N SER A 62 12.59 3.29 -1.46
CA SER A 62 11.46 2.52 -0.94
C SER A 62 10.67 1.92 -2.10
N THR A 63 10.48 0.59 -2.09
CA THR A 63 9.77 -0.12 -3.16
C THR A 63 8.44 -0.72 -2.69
N PHE A 64 7.52 -0.96 -3.62
CA PHE A 64 6.28 -1.67 -3.31
C PHE A 64 6.53 -3.12 -2.88
N GLU A 65 7.50 -3.77 -3.51
CA GLU A 65 7.91 -5.15 -3.23
C GLU A 65 8.39 -5.29 -1.78
N GLN A 66 9.16 -4.32 -1.27
CA GLN A 66 9.56 -4.29 0.16
C GLN A 66 8.34 -4.23 1.10
N ALA A 67 7.30 -3.46 0.76
CA ALA A 67 6.08 -3.42 1.55
C ALA A 67 5.31 -4.76 1.52
N ILE A 68 5.31 -5.44 0.37
CA ILE A 68 4.75 -6.79 0.23
C ILE A 68 5.54 -7.81 1.04
N ASP A 69 6.86 -7.77 0.99
CA ASP A 69 7.72 -8.65 1.79
C ASP A 69 7.42 -8.46 3.27
N LEU A 70 7.40 -7.21 3.77
CA LEU A 70 7.03 -6.91 5.16
C LEU A 70 5.66 -7.50 5.54
N TYR A 71 4.67 -7.41 4.65
CA TYR A 71 3.34 -8.00 4.86
C TYR A 71 3.39 -9.54 4.95
N LEU A 72 4.14 -10.20 4.06
CA LEU A 72 4.24 -11.67 3.99
C LEU A 72 5.05 -12.26 5.17
N PHE A 73 6.04 -11.51 5.65
CA PHE A 73 6.88 -11.91 6.79
C PHE A 73 6.23 -11.64 8.14
N ASP A 74 5.12 -10.90 8.22
CA ASP A 74 4.36 -10.69 9.45
C ASP A 74 3.56 -11.95 9.84
N PRO A 75 3.94 -12.67 10.92
CA PRO A 75 3.28 -13.92 11.33
C PRO A 75 1.83 -13.69 11.78
N GLN A 76 1.47 -12.46 12.16
CA GLN A 76 0.16 -12.14 12.73
C GLN A 76 -0.96 -12.25 11.68
N ILE A 77 -0.63 -12.06 10.41
CA ILE A 77 -1.62 -12.09 9.31
C ILE A 77 -1.91 -13.53 8.84
N ARG A 78 -0.98 -14.47 9.06
CA ARG A 78 -1.10 -15.86 8.55
C ARG A 78 -2.25 -16.65 9.20
N ASN A 79 -2.73 -16.21 10.36
CA ASN A 79 -3.76 -16.90 11.16
C ASN A 79 -5.08 -16.11 11.33
N HIS A 80 -5.27 -14.98 10.64
CA HIS A 80 -6.52 -14.23 10.76
C HIS A 80 -7.07 -13.77 9.41
N PRO A 81 -8.03 -14.52 8.82
CA PRO A 81 -8.89 -13.94 7.80
C PRO A 81 -9.72 -12.85 8.50
N GLN A 82 -9.33 -11.59 8.35
CA GLN A 82 -10.19 -10.48 8.75
C GLN A 82 -11.50 -10.60 7.98
N LYS A 83 -12.55 -11.06 8.67
CA LYS A 83 -13.94 -10.92 8.24
C LYS A 83 -14.16 -9.43 7.98
N MET A 84 -14.36 -9.09 6.71
CA MET A 84 -14.88 -7.78 6.34
C MET A 84 -16.35 -7.77 6.80
N ILE A 85 -16.62 -6.95 7.82
CA ILE A 85 -17.97 -6.54 8.23
C ILE A 85 -18.55 -5.56 7.23
#